data_AF-A0A8C6SCQ8-F1
#
_entry.id   AF-A0A8C6SCQ8-F1
#
_cell.length_a   1.000
_cell.length_b   1.000
_cell.length_c   1.000
_cell.angle_alpha   90.00
_cell.angle_beta   90.00
_cell.angle_gamma   90.00
#
_symmetry.space_group_name_H-M   'P 1'
#
loop_
_entity.id
_entity.type
_entity.pdbx_description
1 polymer ?
#
loop_
_entity_poly.entity_id
_entity_poly.type
_entity_poly.pdbx_seq_one_letter_code
_entity_poly.pdbx_strand_id
1 'polypeptide(L)'
;MIFICITVCNVHCLFTWTGFFTAPVRGAYHFELYVGSASPNYHSSGVYLVKNEENVVLAYERGPNGHSSAANGATLLLEPGDVVFPRLFHTTNIFDDGNHHSSFSGHLLFPL
;
A
#
# COMPACT_ATOMS: atom_id res chain seq x y z
N MET A 1 18.45 5.25 -6.14
CA MET A 1 16.98 5.33 -6.05
C MET A 1 16.49 4.00 -5.52
N ILE A 2 15.89 3.95 -4.34
CA ILE A 2 15.30 2.73 -3.79
C ILE A 2 13.89 2.68 -4.35
N PHE A 3 13.64 1.75 -5.28
CA PHE A 3 12.30 1.43 -5.77
C PHE A 3 11.86 0.17 -5.02
N ILE A 4 10.82 0.28 -4.20
CA ILE A 4 10.19 -0.88 -3.58
C ILE A 4 8.85 -1.02 -4.29
N CYS A 5 8.70 -2.07 -5.09
CA CYS A 5 7.41 -2.48 -5.65
C CYS A 5 7.03 -3.77 -4.95
N ILE A 6 5.99 -3.74 -4.12
CA ILE A 6 5.51 -4.92 -3.42
C ILE A 6 4.11 -5.24 -3.91
N THR A 7 3.96 -6.45 -4.42
CA THR A 7 2.68 -7.10 -4.70
C THR A 7 1.99 -7.37 -3.37
N VAL A 8 0.88 -6.68 -3.10
CA VAL A 8 0.13 -6.85 -1.86
C VAL A 8 -0.80 -8.04 -2.00
N CYS A 9 -0.30 -9.23 -1.68
CA CYS A 9 -1.09 -10.46 -1.69
C CYS A 9 -1.86 -10.68 -0.38
N ASN A 10 -3.04 -11.29 -0.49
CA ASN A 10 -3.82 -11.78 0.65
C ASN A 10 -3.17 -13.03 1.30
N VAL A 11 -3.73 -13.50 2.42
CA VAL A 11 -3.19 -14.47 3.41
C VAL A 11 -2.77 -15.88 2.87
N HIS A 12 -2.80 -16.12 1.57
CA HIS A 12 -2.42 -17.39 0.94
C HIS A 12 -1.16 -17.34 0.06
N CYS A 13 -0.49 -16.19 -0.08
CA CYS A 13 0.76 -16.11 -0.85
C CYS A 13 1.98 -16.29 0.06
N LEU A 14 2.70 -17.41 -0.12
CA LEU A 14 3.85 -17.87 0.68
C LEU A 14 5.15 -17.06 0.48
N PHE A 15 5.08 -15.72 0.37
CA PHE A 15 6.29 -14.88 0.35
C PHE A 15 6.20 -13.73 1.35
N THR A 16 6.75 -14.00 2.53
CA THR A 16 6.87 -13.12 3.68
C THR A 16 8.03 -12.13 3.50
N TRP A 17 7.91 -11.17 2.59
CA TRP A 17 8.69 -9.94 2.70
C TRP A 17 7.78 -8.90 3.32
N THR A 18 8.05 -8.59 4.57
CA THR A 18 7.29 -7.63 5.35
C THR A 18 7.39 -6.28 4.64
N GLY A 19 6.28 -5.79 4.06
CA GLY A 19 6.24 -4.62 3.16
C GLY A 19 6.48 -3.27 3.84
N PHE A 20 7.43 -3.22 4.76
CA PHE A 20 7.87 -2.05 5.49
C PHE A 20 8.98 -1.34 4.73
N PHE A 21 8.79 -0.04 4.53
CA PHE A 21 9.82 0.89 4.12
C PHE A 21 10.37 1.59 5.36
N THR A 22 11.67 1.44 5.62
CA THR A 22 12.36 2.23 6.67
C THR A 22 13.15 3.35 6.01
N ALA A 23 12.90 4.60 6.40
CA ALA A 23 13.64 5.75 5.88
C ALA A 23 15.11 5.67 6.30
N PRO A 24 16.07 5.64 5.35
CA PRO A 24 17.50 5.59 5.67
C PRO A 24 18.08 6.97 5.99
N VAL A 25 17.49 8.02 5.43
CA VAL A 25 17.93 9.42 5.57
C VAL A 25 16.73 10.32 5.79
N ARG A 26 16.96 11.48 6.40
CA ARG A 26 15.94 12.53 6.50
C ARG A 26 15.61 13.08 5.11
N GLY A 27 14.33 13.25 4.81
CA GLY A 27 13.93 13.84 3.53
C GLY A 27 12.43 13.75 3.26
N ALA A 28 12.03 14.33 2.13
CA ALA A 28 10.66 14.22 1.62
C ALA A 28 10.55 12.96 0.74
N TYR A 29 9.63 12.06 1.07
CA TYR A 29 9.37 10.82 0.34
C TYR A 29 7.96 10.84 -0.22
N HIS A 30 7.78 10.39 -1.46
CA HIS A 30 6.47 10.20 -2.06
C HIS A 30 6.11 8.72 -2.09
N PHE A 31 4.88 8.39 -1.70
CA PHE A 31 4.34 7.04 -1.69
C PHE A 31 3.04 6.97 -2.47
N GLU A 32 2.86 5.87 -3.20
CA GLU A 32 1.65 5.56 -3.95
C GLU A 32 1.20 4.12 -3.67
N LEU A 33 -0.11 3.95 -3.57
CA LEU A 33 -0.79 2.69 -3.35
C LEU A 33 -1.82 2.49 -4.45
N TYR A 34 -1.80 1.32 -5.07
CA TYR A 34 -2.83 0.85 -6.01
C TYR A 34 -3.33 -0.50 -5.49
N VAL A 35 -4.64 -0.64 -5.30
CA VAL A 35 -5.23 -1.87 -4.79
C VAL A 35 -6.40 -2.29 -5.65
N GLY A 36 -6.40 -3.56 -6.04
CA GLY A 36 -7.49 -4.20 -6.77
C GLY A 36 -8.30 -5.11 -5.88
N SER A 37 -9.58 -5.27 -6.18
CA SER A 37 -10.43 -6.34 -5.67
C SER A 37 -11.20 -6.97 -6.81
N ALA A 38 -11.19 -8.31 -6.85
CA ALA A 38 -12.00 -9.13 -7.73
C ALA A 38 -12.67 -10.20 -6.87
N SER A 39 -13.79 -9.86 -6.25
CA SER A 39 -14.54 -10.88 -5.52
C SER A 39 -16.05 -10.66 -5.63
N PRO A 40 -16.82 -11.71 -5.97
CA PRO A 40 -18.28 -11.65 -5.90
C PRO A 40 -18.82 -11.45 -4.48
N ASN A 41 -18.02 -11.81 -3.46
CA ASN A 41 -18.43 -11.87 -2.06
C ASN A 41 -17.94 -10.69 -1.21
N TYR A 42 -17.08 -9.83 -1.76
CA TYR A 42 -16.55 -8.66 -1.05
C TYR A 42 -16.87 -7.41 -1.86
N HIS A 43 -17.63 -6.50 -1.27
CA HIS A 43 -18.08 -5.27 -1.92
C HIS A 43 -17.12 -4.09 -1.73
N SER A 44 -15.91 -4.33 -1.19
CA SER A 44 -14.97 -3.25 -0.88
C SER A 44 -13.51 -3.68 -0.86
N SER A 45 -12.65 -2.81 -1.38
CA SER A 45 -11.20 -2.87 -1.24
C SER A 45 -10.73 -1.65 -0.45
N GLY A 46 -9.76 -1.85 0.45
CA GLY A 46 -9.27 -0.76 1.29
C GLY A 46 -7.87 -1.02 1.85
N VAL A 47 -6.96 -0.06 1.68
CA VAL A 47 -5.62 -0.09 2.28
C VAL A 47 -5.23 1.29 2.79
N TYR A 48 -4.79 1.32 4.03
CA TYR A 48 -4.11 2.47 4.61
C TYR A 48 -2.64 2.50 4.23
N LEU A 49 -2.13 3.69 3.92
CA LEU A 49 -0.72 4.00 4.12
C LEU A 49 -0.51 4.32 5.59
N VAL A 50 0.40 3.60 6.26
CA VAL A 50 0.69 3.79 7.68
C VAL A 50 2.11 4.29 7.85
N LYS A 51 2.31 5.31 8.69
CA LYS A 51 3.63 5.78 9.16
C LYS A 51 3.72 5.55 10.67
N ASN A 52 4.69 4.77 11.15
CA ASN A 52 4.94 4.55 12.58
C ASN A 52 3.68 4.31 13.43
N GLU A 53 2.73 3.51 12.92
CA GLU A 53 1.40 3.20 13.51
C GLU A 53 0.23 4.16 13.16
N GLU A 54 0.50 5.36 12.66
CA GLU A 54 -0.51 6.34 12.27
C GLU A 54 -1.00 6.15 10.83
N ASN A 55 -2.32 6.18 10.62
CA ASN A 55 -2.92 6.16 9.28
C ASN A 55 -2.73 7.52 8.61
N VAL A 56 -2.08 7.53 7.45
CA VAL A 56 -1.81 8.74 6.66
C VAL A 56 -2.91 8.99 5.63
N VAL A 57 -3.12 8.02 4.73
CA VAL A 57 -4.15 8.07 3.68
C VAL A 57 -4.80 6.70 3.53
N LEU A 58 -6.03 6.68 3.02
CA LEU A 58 -6.79 5.48 2.72
C LEU A 58 -7.08 5.43 1.21
N ALA A 59 -6.61 4.38 0.53
CA ALA A 59 -7.16 3.99 -0.76
C ALA A 59 -8.34 3.07 -0.48
N TYR A 60 -9.57 3.53 -0.73
CA TYR A 60 -10.79 2.75 -0.50
C TYR A 60 -11.76 2.91 -1.65
N GLU A 61 -12.34 1.79 -2.07
CA GLU A 61 -13.40 1.76 -3.05
C GLU A 61 -14.45 0.74 -2.62
N ARG A 62 -15.73 1.10 -2.76
CA ARG A 62 -16.87 0.21 -2.51
C ARG A 62 -17.61 -0.01 -3.83
N GLY A 63 -17.13 -0.96 -4.62
CA GLY A 63 -17.68 -1.27 -5.94
C GLY A 63 -18.85 -2.28 -5.91
N PRO A 64 -19.68 -2.30 -6.96
CA PRO A 64 -20.61 -3.41 -7.21
C PRO A 64 -19.83 -4.71 -7.49
N ASN A 65 -20.52 -5.85 -7.43
CA ASN A 65 -19.94 -7.19 -7.66
C ASN A 65 -19.11 -7.21 -8.95
N GLY A 66 -17.82 -7.52 -8.85
CA GLY A 66 -16.91 -7.55 -9.99
C GLY A 66 -15.50 -7.11 -9.64
N HIS A 67 -14.87 -6.37 -10.56
CA HIS A 67 -13.56 -5.76 -10.37
C HIS A 67 -13.71 -4.31 -9.94
N SER A 68 -13.04 -3.93 -8.87
CA SER A 68 -12.88 -2.53 -8.47
C SER A 68 -11.44 -2.26 -8.06
N SER A 69 -11.01 -1.02 -8.23
CA SER A 69 -9.67 -0.59 -7.85
C SER A 69 -9.74 0.73 -7.09
N ALA A 70 -8.90 0.86 -6.07
CA ALA A 70 -8.67 2.13 -5.38
C ALA A 70 -7.19 2.51 -5.49
N ALA A 71 -6.91 3.81 -5.54
CA ALA A 71 -5.56 4.32 -5.47
C ALA A 71 -5.50 5.54 -4.58
N ASN A 72 -4.39 5.72 -3.87
CA ASN A 72 -4.12 6.93 -3.10
C ASN A 72 -2.61 7.07 -2.89
N GLY A 73 -2.16 8.28 -2.55
CA GLY A 73 -0.76 8.57 -2.33
C GLY A 73 -0.55 9.77 -1.41
N ALA A 74 0.64 9.87 -0.85
CA ALA A 74 1.02 10.95 0.04
C ALA A 74 2.52 11.26 -0.04
N THR A 75 2.85 12.52 0.15
CA THR A 75 4.23 12.96 0.37
C THR A 75 4.46 13.17 1.86
N LEU A 76 5.45 12.49 2.42
CA LEU A 76 5.75 12.49 3.85
C LEU A 76 7.18 12.97 4.10
N LEU A 77 7.33 13.82 5.12
CA LEU A 77 8.63 14.07 5.72
C LEU A 77 8.96 12.93 6.68
N LEU A 78 10.07 12.24 6.41
CA LEU A 78 10.53 11.11 7.22
C LEU A 78 11.88 11.41 7.87
N GLU A 79 12.05 10.93 9.10
CA GLU A 79 13.32 10.88 9.81
C GLU A 79 13.96 9.49 9.67
N PRO A 80 15.29 9.35 9.79
CA PRO A 80 15.95 8.05 9.77
C PRO A 80 15.34 7.08 10.80
N GLY A 81 14.89 5.92 10.34
CA GLY A 81 14.22 4.93 11.17
C GLY A 81 12.69 4.97 11.14
N ASP A 82 12.07 6.02 10.57
CA ASP A 82 10.62 6.04 10.33
C ASP A 82 10.23 4.87 9.41
N VAL A 83 9.13 4.18 9.75
CA VAL A 83 8.61 3.02 9.03
C VAL A 83 7.28 3.35 8.35
N VAL A 84 7.18 3.07 7.05
CA VAL A 84 5.98 3.26 6.23
C VAL A 84 5.54 1.94 5.60
N PHE A 85 4.26 1.60 5.64
CA PHE A 85 3.77 0.33 5.08
C PHE A 85 2.27 0.36 4.74
N PRO A 86 1.82 -0.48 3.79
CA PRO A 86 0.40 -0.71 3.54
C PRO A 86 -0.23 -1.58 4.64
N ARG A 87 -1.42 -1.19 5.13
CA ARG A 87 -2.23 -1.98 6.07
C ARG A 87 -3.65 -2.14 5.54
N LEU A 88 -4.13 -3.38 5.44
CA LEU A 88 -5.50 -3.68 5.02
C LEU A 88 -6.52 -2.94 5.92
N PHE A 89 -7.48 -2.26 5.30
CA PHE A 89 -8.60 -1.64 6.01
C PHE A 89 -9.55 -2.73 6.48
N HIS A 90 -10.02 -2.60 7.73
CA HIS A 90 -10.89 -3.60 8.36
C HIS A 90 -12.05 -4.00 7.44
N THR A 91 -12.37 -5.30 7.40
CA THR A 91 -13.48 -5.86 6.61
C THR A 91 -13.41 -5.66 5.09
N THR A 92 -12.25 -5.29 4.54
CA THR A 92 -12.02 -5.21 3.09
C THR A 92 -11.18 -6.36 2.55
N ASN A 93 -11.13 -6.50 1.22
CA ASN A 93 -10.35 -7.52 0.54
C ASN A 93 -9.45 -6.89 -0.54
N ILE A 94 -8.26 -7.43 -0.71
CA ILE A 94 -7.35 -7.16 -1.82
C ILE A 94 -7.23 -8.46 -2.61
N PHE A 95 -7.44 -8.35 -3.91
CA PHE A 95 -7.26 -9.45 -4.85
C PHE A 95 -5.94 -9.29 -5.57
N ASP A 96 -5.26 -10.42 -5.75
CA ASP A 96 -4.10 -10.49 -6.61
C ASP A 96 -4.00 -11.85 -7.29
N ASP A 97 -3.44 -11.86 -8.50
CA ASP A 97 -3.22 -13.05 -9.32
C ASP A 97 -1.91 -12.88 -10.13
N GLY A 98 -1.69 -13.73 -11.15
CA GLY A 98 -0.52 -13.63 -12.02
C GLY A 98 -0.36 -12.30 -12.77
N ASN A 99 -1.36 -11.40 -12.71
CA ASN A 99 -1.34 -10.08 -13.32
C ASN A 99 -0.97 -8.94 -12.36
N HIS A 100 -0.74 -9.22 -11.07
CA HIS A 100 -0.21 -8.23 -10.11
C HIS A 100 -1.08 -6.97 -9.99
N HIS A 101 -2.34 -7.12 -9.57
CA HIS A 101 -3.35 -6.04 -9.56
C HIS A 101 -3.09 -4.98 -8.48
N SER A 102 -2.31 -5.31 -7.46
CA SER A 102 -2.06 -4.45 -6.31
C SER A 102 -0.58 -4.14 -6.16
N SER A 103 -0.23 -2.87 -6.05
CA SER A 103 1.15 -2.39 -5.92
C SER A 103 1.28 -1.29 -4.88
N PHE A 104 2.40 -1.31 -4.17
CA PHE A 104 2.85 -0.24 -3.28
C PHE A 104 4.22 0.23 -3.74
N SER A 105 4.40 1.54 -3.87
CA SER A 105 5.68 2.14 -4.21
C SER A 105 6.00 3.38 -3.38
N GLY A 106 7.29 3.65 -3.22
CA GLY A 106 7.79 4.82 -2.52
C GLY A 106 9.18 5.21 -2.98
N HIS A 107 9.47 6.51 -3.00
CA HIS A 107 10.79 7.04 -3.37
C HIS A 107 11.12 8.37 -2.67
N LEU A 108 12.41 8.63 -2.47
CA LEU A 108 12.94 9.91 -1.97
C LEU A 108 12.85 10.98 -3.06
N LEU A 109 12.23 12.11 -2.77
CA LEU A 109 12.20 13.29 -3.64
C LEU A 109 13.47 14.12 -3.46
N PHE A 110 13.77 14.51 -2.21
CA PHE A 110 14.98 15.25 -1.87
C PHE A 110 15.37 15.01 -0.41
N PRO A 111 16.68 14.81 -0.13
CA PRO A 111 17.19 14.78 1.24
C PRO A 111 17.13 16.18 1.87
N LEU A 112 17.07 16.22 3.20
CA LEU A 112 17.09 17.45 4.00
C LEU A 112 18.25 17.45 4.99
#